data_AF-A0A8J9RU47-F1
#
_entry.id   AF-A0A8J9RU47-F1
#
_cell.length_a   1.000
_cell.length_b   1.000
_cell.length_c   1.000
_cell.angle_alpha   90.00
_cell.angle_beta   90.00
_cell.angle_gamma   90.00
#
_symmetry.space_group_name_H-M   'P 1'
#
loop_
_entity.id
_entity.type
_entity.pdbx_description
1 polymer ?
#
loop_
_entity_poly.entity_id
_entity_poly.type
_entity_poly.pdbx_seq_one_letter_code
_entity_poly.pdbx_strand_id
1 'polypeptide(L)'
;MYAQRRVYLGDLRRIVCIQATWRGHQLRARFTELRAAAVVMQSAWRANRARRLRRSMLAAIHIQKHVRGHQLRRELAQRRSAAVVIQAAVRMHIQRNKFLAMVAMQRAMKEMYRAARRFSRRTAATIKIQALVRGFLARCEFRRRLAAKREREAAAMRIIAPWALTALHRCRFLALRRAAVIIQRAYRRRHARRSQAAVVIQAATRSFLASSRHRRLRRSAVCIQARWRGLRQRRRAGKPAAAAARRIVKALQLEVRPQATLAARTAAAVHTLQQSFHLSQVMAAVKDLQHCVYLSSACAEAFASAGGASSIVHYLRSCNRSAPHMGLLKDGLSALGHVARRRSLAPAVYAAEDAGVDCPSLMAAIMLQSRDNEEVYMSAMAILLGVVGCPERAACVAANAQTVKQLESLGQLLIRKLDMESKYLNRLEGEKGSDVSAREATRKMVAARRQLVSLHQILSAVPGIAPSRELAVAAAEAHEGLAHAPRNTIVRDVLKGMQR
;
A
#
# COMPACT_ATOMS: atom_id res chain seq x y z
N MET A 1 -174.09 42.92 86.49
CA MET A 1 -172.94 42.21 87.11
C MET A 1 -172.17 41.26 86.18
N TYR A 2 -172.77 40.64 85.13
CA TYR A 2 -172.06 39.67 84.27
C TYR A 2 -170.91 40.26 83.41
N ALA A 3 -171.02 41.51 82.94
CA ALA A 3 -170.01 42.14 82.08
C ALA A 3 -168.69 42.43 82.81
N GLN A 4 -168.73 42.95 84.05
CA GLN A 4 -167.55 43.24 84.88
C GLN A 4 -166.78 41.96 85.25
N ARG A 5 -167.48 40.86 85.54
CA ARG A 5 -166.85 39.55 85.83
C ARG A 5 -166.11 39.00 84.60
N ARG A 6 -166.63 39.24 83.39
CA ARG A 6 -166.02 38.76 82.14
C ARG A 6 -164.75 39.52 81.77
N VAL A 7 -164.72 40.84 82.00
CA VAL A 7 -163.53 41.69 81.82
C VAL A 7 -162.45 41.31 82.85
N TYR A 8 -162.83 41.18 84.13
CA TYR A 8 -161.93 40.72 85.19
C TYR A 8 -161.29 39.37 84.88
N LEU A 9 -162.07 38.36 84.46
CA LEU A 9 -161.54 37.04 84.08
C LEU A 9 -160.69 37.08 82.80
N GLY A 10 -160.98 38.00 81.88
CA GLY A 10 -160.18 38.24 80.67
C GLY A 10 -158.81 38.82 81.00
N ASP A 11 -158.76 39.82 81.88
CA ASP A 11 -157.52 40.44 82.34
C ASP A 11 -156.71 39.49 83.23
N LEU A 12 -157.37 38.71 84.09
CA LEU A 12 -156.72 37.68 84.90
C LEU A 12 -156.12 36.56 84.03
N ARG A 13 -156.78 36.16 82.94
CA ARG A 13 -156.20 35.26 81.93
C ARG A 13 -154.98 35.87 81.23
N ARG A 14 -155.00 37.16 80.89
CA ARG A 14 -153.84 37.85 80.29
C ARG A 14 -152.67 37.92 81.26
N ILE A 15 -152.92 38.26 82.53
CA ILE A 15 -151.91 38.28 83.60
C ILE A 15 -151.31 36.88 83.80
N VAL A 16 -152.14 35.84 83.89
CA VAL A 16 -151.68 34.45 84.01
C VAL A 16 -150.87 34.02 82.78
N CYS A 17 -151.28 34.43 81.58
CA CYS A 17 -150.54 34.15 80.35
C CYS A 17 -149.15 34.80 80.37
N ILE A 18 -149.05 36.09 80.74
CA ILE A 18 -147.78 36.81 80.87
C ILE A 18 -146.89 36.17 81.96
N GLN A 19 -147.46 35.79 83.10
CA GLN A 19 -146.73 35.10 84.16
C GLN A 19 -146.22 33.72 83.72
N ALA A 20 -147.04 32.96 83.00
CA ALA A 20 -146.67 31.66 82.47
C ALA A 20 -145.60 31.77 81.38
N THR A 21 -145.71 32.72 80.45
CA THR A 21 -144.70 32.97 79.41
C THR A 21 -143.39 33.48 80.02
N TRP A 22 -143.44 34.36 81.02
CA TRP A 22 -142.26 34.82 81.74
C TRP A 22 -141.55 33.69 82.51
N ARG A 23 -142.30 32.85 83.26
CA ARG A 23 -141.75 31.66 83.94
C ARG A 23 -141.15 30.66 82.94
N GLY A 24 -141.83 30.45 81.81
CA GLY A 24 -141.32 29.62 80.71
C GLY A 24 -140.05 30.20 80.09
N HIS A 25 -139.97 31.53 79.90
CA HIS A 25 -138.78 32.23 79.44
C HIS A 25 -137.61 32.09 80.43
N GLN A 26 -137.84 32.30 81.73
CA GLN A 26 -136.82 32.10 82.77
C GLN A 26 -136.27 30.66 82.80
N LEU A 27 -137.15 29.64 82.74
CA LEU A 27 -136.73 28.24 82.71
C LEU A 27 -135.94 27.90 81.45
N ARG A 28 -136.37 28.41 80.28
CA ARG A 28 -135.63 28.24 79.03
C ARG A 28 -134.28 28.93 79.07
N ALA A 29 -134.20 30.18 79.56
CA ALA A 29 -132.95 30.91 79.72
C ALA A 29 -131.96 30.15 80.62
N ARG A 30 -132.42 29.67 81.78
CA ARG A 30 -131.62 28.85 82.71
C ARG A 30 -131.18 27.53 82.07
N PHE A 31 -132.06 26.84 81.34
CA PHE A 31 -131.70 25.62 80.62
C PHE A 31 -130.69 25.88 79.51
N THR A 32 -130.85 26.95 78.74
CA THR A 32 -129.88 27.34 77.69
C THR A 32 -128.53 27.71 78.27
N GLU A 33 -128.50 28.36 79.43
CA GLU A 33 -127.27 28.69 80.15
C GLU A 33 -126.55 27.42 80.64
N LEU A 34 -127.28 26.51 81.31
CA LEU A 34 -126.75 25.21 81.74
C LEU A 34 -126.25 24.37 80.56
N ARG A 35 -127.01 24.34 79.46
CA ARG A 35 -126.62 23.64 78.22
C ARG A 35 -125.37 24.28 77.62
N ALA A 36 -125.29 25.60 77.56
CA ALA A 36 -124.11 26.32 77.06
C ALA A 36 -122.87 26.00 77.91
N ALA A 37 -122.99 26.06 79.24
CA ALA A 37 -121.91 25.68 80.16
C ALA A 37 -121.48 24.21 79.96
N ALA A 38 -122.43 23.28 79.85
CA ALA A 38 -122.15 21.87 79.59
C ALA A 38 -121.44 21.66 78.25
N VAL A 39 -121.86 22.35 77.17
CA VAL A 39 -121.20 22.29 75.86
C VAL A 39 -119.76 22.83 75.92
N VAL A 40 -119.52 23.92 76.65
CA VAL A 40 -118.16 24.47 76.85
C VAL A 40 -117.27 23.49 77.61
N MET A 41 -117.76 22.91 78.70
CA MET A 41 -117.00 21.90 79.46
C MET A 41 -116.69 20.66 78.61
N GLN A 42 -117.69 20.14 77.90
CA GLN A 42 -117.51 18.97 77.03
C GLN A 42 -116.57 19.26 75.86
N SER A 43 -116.64 20.45 75.23
CA SER A 43 -115.73 20.82 74.13
C SER A 43 -114.30 21.02 74.63
N ALA A 44 -114.10 21.66 75.78
CA ALA A 44 -112.80 21.80 76.42
C ALA A 44 -112.19 20.44 76.78
N TRP A 45 -112.98 19.52 77.32
CA TRP A 45 -112.53 18.15 77.59
C TRP A 45 -112.13 17.40 76.31
N ARG A 46 -112.97 17.44 75.25
CA ARG A 46 -112.66 16.81 73.96
C ARG A 46 -111.39 17.40 73.33
N ALA A 47 -111.22 18.72 73.40
CA ALA A 47 -110.01 19.39 72.89
C ALA A 47 -108.76 19.00 73.69
N ASN A 48 -108.87 18.89 75.02
CA ASN A 48 -107.77 18.44 75.87
C ASN A 48 -107.39 16.98 75.58
N ARG A 49 -108.39 16.10 75.40
CA ARG A 49 -108.17 14.70 74.99
C ARG A 49 -107.46 14.62 73.63
N ALA A 50 -107.89 15.40 72.64
CA ALA A 50 -107.25 15.46 71.33
C ALA A 50 -105.79 15.97 71.41
N ARG A 51 -105.53 17.02 72.21
CA ARG A 51 -104.17 17.53 72.45
C ARG A 51 -103.27 16.51 73.13
N ARG A 52 -103.78 15.78 74.14
CA ARG A 52 -103.03 14.69 74.79
C ARG A 52 -102.67 13.60 73.79
N LEU A 53 -103.63 13.15 72.97
CA LEU A 53 -103.38 12.16 71.93
C LEU A 53 -102.31 12.64 70.94
N ARG A 54 -102.42 13.89 70.46
CA ARG A 54 -101.43 14.50 69.57
C ARG A 54 -100.04 14.59 70.20
N ARG A 55 -99.94 14.96 71.48
CA ARG A 55 -98.65 14.98 72.21
C ARG A 55 -98.04 13.58 72.27
N SER A 56 -98.83 12.56 72.60
CA SER A 56 -98.37 11.17 72.61
C SER A 56 -97.92 10.69 71.22
N MET A 57 -98.67 11.03 70.17
CA MET A 57 -98.29 10.71 68.79
C MET A 57 -96.98 11.39 68.37
N LEU A 58 -96.83 12.69 68.64
CA LEU A 58 -95.58 13.41 68.33
C LEU A 58 -94.40 12.85 69.11
N ALA A 59 -94.56 12.56 70.40
CA ALA A 59 -93.51 11.92 71.20
C ALA A 59 -93.11 10.57 70.60
N ALA A 60 -94.08 9.74 70.19
CA ALA A 60 -93.82 8.47 69.51
C ALA A 60 -93.06 8.68 68.18
N ILE A 61 -93.46 9.66 67.36
CA ILE A 61 -92.77 10.01 66.10
C ILE A 61 -91.32 10.44 66.36
N HIS A 62 -91.08 11.27 67.39
CA HIS A 62 -89.73 11.70 67.76
C HIS A 62 -88.85 10.51 68.19
N ILE A 63 -89.36 9.65 69.08
CA ILE A 63 -88.65 8.44 69.51
C ILE A 63 -88.36 7.56 68.30
N GLN A 64 -89.35 7.29 67.44
CA GLN A 64 -89.18 6.48 66.23
C GLN A 64 -88.14 7.08 65.28
N LYS A 65 -88.13 8.40 65.08
CA LYS A 65 -87.11 9.11 64.26
C LYS A 65 -85.71 8.88 64.83
N HIS A 66 -85.53 9.07 66.13
CA HIS A 66 -84.22 8.88 66.77
C HIS A 66 -83.75 7.43 66.75
N VAL A 67 -84.65 6.47 66.99
CA VAL A 67 -84.35 5.02 66.92
C VAL A 67 -83.93 4.64 65.50
N ARG A 68 -84.70 5.01 64.47
CA ARG A 68 -84.35 4.76 63.07
C ARG A 68 -83.01 5.38 62.69
N GLY A 69 -82.78 6.63 63.11
CA GLY A 69 -81.51 7.33 62.87
C GLY A 69 -80.32 6.73 63.62
N HIS A 70 -80.52 6.15 64.80
CA HIS A 70 -79.49 5.43 65.54
C HIS A 70 -79.17 4.08 64.88
N GLN A 71 -80.19 3.32 64.50
CA GLN A 71 -80.04 2.04 63.79
C GLN A 71 -79.24 2.21 62.49
N LEU A 72 -79.60 3.20 61.65
CA LEU A 72 -78.87 3.46 60.41
C LEU A 72 -77.41 3.88 60.66
N ARG A 73 -77.15 4.75 61.64
CA ARG A 73 -75.77 5.17 61.99
C ARG A 73 -74.95 3.99 62.49
N ARG A 74 -75.53 3.12 63.31
CA ARG A 74 -74.87 1.89 63.80
C ARG A 74 -74.56 0.94 62.64
N GLU A 75 -75.51 0.71 61.74
CA GLU A 75 -75.32 -0.16 60.57
C GLU A 75 -74.24 0.40 59.63
N LEU A 76 -74.27 1.70 59.34
CA LEU A 76 -73.23 2.35 58.52
C LEU A 76 -71.86 2.29 59.18
N ALA A 77 -71.77 2.48 60.49
CA ALA A 77 -70.51 2.35 61.23
C ALA A 77 -69.97 0.92 61.16
N GLN A 78 -70.84 -0.09 61.31
CA GLN A 78 -70.47 -1.51 61.15
C GLN A 78 -70.00 -1.82 59.73
N ARG A 79 -70.74 -1.38 58.70
CA ARG A 79 -70.36 -1.56 57.30
C ARG A 79 -69.02 -0.88 56.97
N ARG A 80 -68.80 0.35 57.47
CA ARG A 80 -67.53 1.08 57.29
C ARG A 80 -66.37 0.38 57.98
N SER A 81 -66.56 -0.08 59.21
CA SER A 81 -65.54 -0.85 59.94
C SER A 81 -65.16 -2.12 59.18
N ALA A 82 -66.15 -2.90 58.74
CA ALA A 82 -65.93 -4.10 57.92
C ALA A 82 -65.21 -3.77 56.61
N ALA A 83 -65.60 -2.70 55.91
CA ALA A 83 -64.96 -2.27 54.67
C ALA A 83 -63.49 -1.90 54.89
N VAL A 84 -63.15 -1.20 55.97
CA VAL A 84 -61.75 -0.86 56.31
C VAL A 84 -60.93 -2.12 56.55
N VAL A 85 -61.46 -3.10 57.28
CA VAL A 85 -60.77 -4.39 57.53
C VAL A 85 -60.52 -5.14 56.23
N ILE A 86 -61.54 -5.26 55.36
CA ILE A 86 -61.41 -5.93 54.06
C ILE A 86 -60.39 -5.20 53.18
N GLN A 87 -60.49 -3.87 53.07
CA GLN A 87 -59.57 -3.07 52.27
C GLN A 87 -58.13 -3.17 52.78
N ALA A 88 -57.92 -3.15 54.10
CA ALA A 88 -56.60 -3.32 54.69
C ALA A 88 -56.02 -4.71 54.39
N ALA A 89 -56.83 -5.77 54.52
CA ALA A 89 -56.42 -7.13 54.20
C ALA A 89 -56.03 -7.29 52.72
N VAL A 90 -56.84 -6.75 51.80
CA VAL A 90 -56.55 -6.80 50.36
C VAL A 90 -55.29 -6.00 50.01
N ARG A 91 -55.14 -4.78 50.55
CA ARG A 91 -53.93 -3.95 50.33
C ARG A 91 -52.68 -4.67 50.83
N MET A 92 -52.74 -5.28 52.01
CA MET A 92 -51.64 -6.08 52.56
C MET A 92 -51.32 -7.29 51.69
N HIS A 93 -52.33 -8.05 51.26
CA HIS A 93 -52.14 -9.22 50.39
C HIS A 93 -51.45 -8.86 49.07
N ILE A 94 -51.89 -7.78 48.42
CA ILE A 94 -51.27 -7.28 47.18
C ILE A 94 -49.79 -6.92 47.42
N GLN A 95 -49.47 -6.20 48.49
CA GLN A 95 -48.09 -5.80 48.76
C GLN A 95 -47.20 -7.00 49.14
N ARG A 96 -47.73 -7.95 49.92
CA ARG A 96 -47.03 -9.20 50.24
C ARG A 96 -46.70 -10.00 48.97
N ASN A 97 -47.64 -10.14 48.04
CA ASN A 97 -47.40 -10.86 46.78
C ASN A 97 -46.36 -10.15 45.91
N LYS A 98 -46.39 -8.81 45.83
CA LYS A 98 -45.35 -8.02 45.12
C LYS A 98 -43.97 -8.25 45.73
N PHE A 99 -43.86 -8.23 47.06
CA PHE A 99 -42.61 -8.48 47.77
C PHE A 99 -42.09 -9.90 47.54
N LEU A 100 -42.95 -10.91 47.65
CA LEU A 100 -42.57 -12.30 47.41
C LEU A 100 -42.13 -12.53 45.96
N ALA A 101 -42.82 -11.94 44.99
CA ALA A 101 -42.42 -11.99 43.58
C ALA A 101 -41.05 -11.34 43.35
N MET A 102 -40.77 -10.19 43.97
CA MET A 102 -39.47 -9.53 43.90
C MET A 102 -38.36 -10.41 44.49
N VAL A 103 -38.58 -11.01 45.66
CA VAL A 103 -37.61 -11.91 46.30
C VAL A 103 -37.36 -13.15 45.45
N ALA A 104 -38.41 -13.75 44.87
CA ALA A 104 -38.29 -14.88 43.95
C ALA A 104 -37.47 -14.51 42.71
N MET A 105 -37.75 -13.34 42.11
CA MET A 105 -37.01 -12.83 40.95
C MET A 105 -35.54 -12.60 41.28
N GLN A 106 -35.22 -11.98 42.42
CA GLN A 106 -33.83 -11.78 42.86
C GLN A 106 -33.09 -13.11 43.09
N ARG A 107 -33.75 -14.12 43.66
CA ARG A 107 -33.17 -15.46 43.83
C ARG A 107 -32.90 -16.12 42.48
N ALA A 108 -33.89 -16.10 41.58
CA ALA A 108 -33.75 -16.63 40.22
C ALA A 108 -32.60 -15.96 39.46
N MET A 109 -32.50 -14.64 39.54
CA MET A 109 -31.41 -13.87 38.91
C MET A 109 -30.04 -14.26 39.47
N LYS A 110 -29.90 -14.42 40.80
CA LYS A 110 -28.65 -14.86 41.42
C LYS A 110 -28.27 -16.29 41.00
N GLU A 111 -29.23 -17.20 40.92
CA GLU A 111 -28.97 -18.57 40.46
C GLU A 111 -28.62 -18.64 38.97
N MET A 112 -29.29 -17.87 38.12
CA MET A 112 -28.93 -17.74 36.71
C MET A 112 -27.52 -17.19 36.52
N TYR A 113 -27.14 -16.16 37.27
CA TYR A 113 -25.78 -15.64 37.25
C TYR A 113 -24.75 -16.70 37.67
N ARG A 114 -25.03 -17.46 38.75
CA ARG A 114 -24.15 -18.56 39.20
C ARG A 114 -24.05 -19.66 38.14
N ALA A 115 -25.16 -20.05 37.52
CA ALA A 115 -25.20 -21.05 36.46
C ALA A 115 -24.39 -20.61 35.23
N ALA A 116 -24.60 -19.38 34.76
CA ALA A 116 -23.85 -18.79 33.65
C ALA A 116 -22.33 -18.75 33.94
N ARG A 117 -21.94 -18.38 35.17
CA ARG A 117 -20.54 -18.37 35.60
C ARG A 117 -19.94 -19.78 35.62
N ARG A 118 -20.69 -20.79 36.09
CA ARG A 118 -20.26 -22.20 36.05
C ARG A 118 -20.08 -22.68 34.61
N PHE A 119 -21.01 -22.37 33.73
CA PHE A 119 -20.92 -22.71 32.31
C PHE A 119 -19.70 -22.07 31.66
N SER A 120 -19.52 -20.75 31.80
CA SER A 120 -18.36 -20.01 31.28
C SER A 120 -17.03 -20.61 31.75
N ARG A 121 -16.90 -20.95 33.04
CA ARG A 121 -15.70 -21.62 33.57
C ARG A 121 -15.46 -22.99 32.94
N ARG A 122 -16.50 -23.81 32.79
CA ARG A 122 -16.39 -25.13 32.15
C ARG A 122 -15.98 -24.98 30.69
N THR A 123 -16.63 -24.09 29.94
CA THR A 123 -16.30 -23.81 28.54
C THR A 123 -14.86 -23.34 28.39
N ALA A 124 -14.39 -22.42 29.24
CA ALA A 124 -13.01 -21.94 29.24
C ALA A 124 -12.01 -23.07 29.53
N ALA A 125 -12.29 -23.93 30.51
CA ALA A 125 -11.46 -25.10 30.81
C ALA A 125 -11.42 -26.09 29.64
N THR A 126 -12.57 -26.40 29.03
CA THR A 126 -12.67 -27.27 27.86
C THR A 126 -11.86 -26.73 26.68
N ILE A 127 -12.00 -25.44 26.36
CA ILE A 127 -11.23 -24.80 25.28
C ILE A 127 -9.73 -24.91 25.57
N LYS A 128 -9.30 -24.67 26.82
CA LYS A 128 -7.88 -24.77 27.22
C LYS A 128 -7.36 -26.20 27.05
N ILE A 129 -8.10 -27.21 27.51
CA ILE A 129 -7.72 -28.62 27.35
C ILE A 129 -7.63 -29.00 25.87
N GLN A 130 -8.65 -28.64 25.08
CA GLN A 130 -8.65 -28.91 23.64
C GLN A 130 -7.46 -28.26 22.92
N ALA A 131 -7.15 -26.99 23.24
CA ALA A 131 -6.00 -26.30 22.67
C ALA A 131 -4.67 -26.99 23.04
N LEU A 132 -4.51 -27.41 24.29
CA LEU A 132 -3.33 -28.15 24.74
C LEU A 132 -3.17 -29.48 24.01
N VAL A 133 -4.25 -30.25 23.87
CA VAL A 133 -4.25 -31.54 23.16
C VAL A 133 -3.93 -31.35 21.68
N ARG A 134 -4.59 -30.41 20.99
CA ARG A 134 -4.30 -30.09 19.58
C ARG A 134 -2.84 -29.68 19.39
N GLY A 135 -2.30 -28.84 20.27
CA GLY A 135 -0.89 -28.43 20.25
C GLY A 135 0.08 -29.59 20.54
N PHE A 136 -0.28 -30.50 21.46
CA PHE A 136 0.51 -31.71 21.72
C PHE A 136 0.56 -32.64 20.50
N LEU A 137 -0.59 -32.93 19.90
CA LEU A 137 -0.68 -33.78 18.70
C LEU A 137 0.13 -33.21 17.54
N ALA A 138 0.01 -31.91 17.26
CA ALA A 138 0.78 -31.24 16.20
C ALA A 138 2.29 -31.35 16.44
N ARG A 139 2.77 -31.16 17.68
CA ARG A 139 4.19 -31.33 18.03
C ARG A 139 4.66 -32.77 17.90
N CYS A 140 3.83 -33.75 18.27
CA CYS A 140 4.14 -35.17 18.09
C CYS A 140 4.23 -35.54 16.61
N GLU A 141 3.31 -35.05 15.78
CA GLU A 141 3.34 -35.27 14.34
C GLU A 141 4.58 -34.62 13.69
N PHE A 142 4.89 -33.37 14.05
CA PHE A 142 6.08 -32.69 13.57
C PHE A 142 7.37 -33.46 13.92
N ARG A 143 7.49 -33.92 15.17
CA ARG A 143 8.63 -34.75 15.61
C ARG A 143 8.75 -36.04 14.81
N ARG A 144 7.64 -36.73 14.53
CA ARG A 144 7.62 -37.93 13.67
C ARG A 144 8.11 -37.61 12.25
N ARG A 145 7.60 -36.53 11.64
CA ARG A 145 8.02 -36.12 10.29
C ARG A 145 9.51 -35.76 10.24
N LEU A 146 10.01 -35.05 11.26
CA LEU A 146 11.43 -34.71 11.36
C LEU A 146 12.30 -35.96 11.53
N ALA A 147 11.90 -36.91 12.38
CA ALA A 147 12.60 -38.18 12.53
C ALA A 147 12.64 -38.96 11.21
N ALA A 148 11.50 -39.09 10.52
CA ALA A 148 11.43 -39.75 9.21
C ALA A 148 12.32 -39.06 8.15
N LYS A 149 12.40 -37.72 8.17
CA LYS A 149 13.29 -36.97 7.28
C LYS A 149 14.76 -37.27 7.59
N ARG A 150 15.14 -37.25 8.87
CA ARG A 150 16.52 -37.56 9.31
C ARG A 150 16.92 -38.99 8.95
N GLU A 151 16.03 -39.95 9.10
CA GLU A 151 16.26 -41.34 8.67
C GLU A 151 16.49 -41.44 7.16
N ARG A 152 15.70 -40.73 6.33
CA ARG A 152 15.92 -40.68 4.88
C ARG A 152 17.27 -40.06 4.51
N GLU A 153 17.65 -38.97 5.17
CA GLU A 153 18.94 -38.32 4.97
C GLU A 153 20.10 -39.24 5.40
N ALA A 154 19.97 -39.93 6.54
CA ALA A 154 20.95 -40.90 7.02
C ALA A 154 21.06 -42.11 6.07
N ALA A 155 19.95 -42.63 5.56
CA ALA A 155 19.93 -43.71 4.58
C ALA A 155 20.62 -43.30 3.26
N ALA A 156 20.35 -42.08 2.76
CA ALA A 156 21.05 -41.54 1.61
C ALA A 156 22.54 -41.37 1.87
N MET A 157 22.92 -40.90 3.06
CA MET A 157 24.33 -40.74 3.44
C MET A 157 25.06 -42.09 3.52
N ARG A 158 24.42 -43.14 4.04
CA ARG A 158 24.98 -44.51 4.03
C ARG A 158 25.30 -45.00 2.61
N ILE A 159 24.50 -44.61 1.62
CA ILE A 159 24.72 -44.95 0.21
C ILE A 159 25.81 -44.07 -0.39
N ILE A 160 25.80 -42.75 -0.16
CA ILE A 160 26.68 -41.79 -0.85
C ILE A 160 28.08 -41.73 -0.24
N ALA A 161 28.21 -41.78 1.09
CA ALA A 161 29.48 -41.52 1.80
C ALA A 161 30.65 -42.43 1.35
N PRO A 162 30.47 -43.75 1.13
CA PRO A 162 31.56 -44.61 0.65
C PRO A 162 32.10 -44.21 -0.73
N TRP A 163 31.26 -43.62 -1.58
CA TRP A 163 31.61 -43.26 -2.96
C TRP A 163 32.08 -41.80 -3.09
N ALA A 164 31.81 -40.95 -2.10
CA ALA A 164 32.15 -39.53 -2.15
C ALA A 164 33.66 -39.32 -2.33
N LEU A 165 34.49 -40.05 -1.59
CA LEU A 165 35.94 -39.97 -1.71
C LEU A 165 36.42 -40.49 -3.07
N THR A 166 35.85 -41.60 -3.54
CA THR A 166 36.15 -42.19 -4.86
C THR A 166 35.78 -41.23 -6.00
N ALA A 167 34.64 -40.56 -5.90
CA ALA A 167 34.21 -39.54 -6.86
C ALA A 167 35.15 -38.33 -6.88
N LEU A 168 35.61 -37.87 -5.71
CA LEU A 168 36.61 -36.80 -5.61
C LEU A 168 37.94 -37.21 -6.28
N HIS A 169 38.46 -38.41 -5.98
CA HIS A 169 39.67 -38.92 -6.63
C HIS A 169 39.48 -39.07 -8.15
N ARG A 170 38.32 -39.55 -8.60
CA ARG A 170 37.97 -39.67 -10.02
C ARG A 170 37.99 -38.30 -10.70
N CYS A 171 37.37 -37.28 -10.11
CA CYS A 171 37.38 -35.91 -10.63
C CYS A 171 38.81 -35.36 -10.74
N ARG A 172 39.62 -35.53 -9.70
CA ARG A 172 41.03 -35.11 -9.69
C ARG A 172 41.84 -35.82 -10.78
N PHE A 173 41.68 -37.14 -10.90
CA PHE A 173 42.34 -37.93 -11.94
C PHE A 173 41.94 -37.46 -13.35
N LEU A 174 40.65 -37.22 -13.59
CA LEU A 174 40.16 -36.74 -14.89
C LEU A 174 40.72 -35.35 -15.23
N ALA A 175 40.83 -34.45 -14.25
CA ALA A 175 41.46 -33.15 -14.44
C ALA A 175 42.95 -33.28 -14.80
N LEU A 176 43.70 -34.10 -14.07
CA LEU A 176 45.12 -34.36 -14.36
C LEU A 176 45.32 -35.01 -15.73
N ARG A 177 44.48 -36.00 -16.09
CA ARG A 177 44.53 -36.66 -17.40
C ARG A 177 44.29 -35.67 -18.54
N ARG A 178 43.32 -34.75 -18.40
CA ARG A 178 43.09 -33.68 -19.39
C ARG A 178 44.30 -32.77 -19.54
N ALA A 179 44.89 -32.34 -18.42
CA ALA A 179 46.09 -31.50 -18.42
C ALA A 179 47.28 -32.20 -19.11
N ALA A 180 47.51 -33.48 -18.79
CA ALA A 180 48.57 -34.28 -19.40
C ALA A 180 48.45 -34.36 -20.93
N VAL A 181 47.23 -34.61 -21.46
CA VAL A 181 47.00 -34.67 -22.91
C VAL A 181 47.27 -33.32 -23.59
N ILE A 182 46.89 -32.21 -22.97
CA ILE A 182 47.15 -30.85 -23.49
C ILE A 182 48.67 -30.61 -23.57
N ILE A 183 49.40 -30.91 -22.50
CA ILE A 183 50.85 -30.74 -22.42
C ILE A 183 51.56 -31.62 -23.46
N GLN A 184 51.19 -32.90 -23.54
CA GLN A 184 51.76 -33.84 -24.52
C GLN A 184 51.53 -33.37 -25.96
N ARG A 185 50.32 -32.88 -26.27
CA ARG A 185 50.01 -32.34 -27.61
C ARG A 185 50.83 -31.09 -27.92
N ALA A 186 50.97 -30.17 -26.96
CA ALA A 186 51.78 -28.97 -27.12
C ALA A 186 53.27 -29.32 -27.34
N TYR A 187 53.79 -30.29 -26.59
CA TYR A 187 55.16 -30.79 -26.74
C TYR A 187 55.38 -31.40 -28.13
N ARG A 188 54.52 -32.34 -28.56
CA ARG A 188 54.62 -32.99 -29.89
C ARG A 188 54.59 -31.95 -31.01
N ARG A 189 53.71 -30.94 -30.90
CA ARG A 189 53.64 -29.83 -31.87
C ARG A 189 54.93 -29.01 -31.91
N ARG A 190 55.48 -28.68 -30.74
CA ARG A 190 56.74 -27.94 -30.64
C ARG A 190 57.91 -28.74 -31.23
N HIS A 191 58.00 -30.02 -30.91
CA HIS A 191 59.01 -30.93 -31.46
C HIS A 191 58.91 -30.99 -32.99
N ALA A 192 57.72 -31.24 -33.54
CA ALA A 192 57.49 -31.26 -34.99
C ALA A 192 57.90 -29.96 -35.67
N ARG A 193 57.57 -28.80 -35.09
CA ARG A 193 58.01 -27.49 -35.61
C ARG A 193 59.53 -27.34 -35.62
N ARG A 194 60.22 -27.76 -34.54
CA ARG A 194 61.68 -27.70 -34.47
C ARG A 194 62.33 -28.61 -35.52
N SER A 195 61.83 -29.83 -35.67
CA SER A 195 62.30 -30.77 -36.69
C SER A 195 62.08 -30.22 -38.11
N GLN A 196 60.90 -29.67 -38.40
CA GLN A 196 60.60 -29.07 -39.70
C GLN A 196 61.47 -27.84 -39.98
N ALA A 197 61.66 -26.97 -39.00
CA ALA A 197 62.57 -25.82 -39.13
C ALA A 197 64.02 -26.26 -39.40
N ALA A 198 64.50 -27.30 -38.70
CA ALA A 198 65.83 -27.86 -38.95
C ALA A 198 65.97 -28.37 -40.40
N VAL A 199 64.97 -29.09 -40.92
CA VAL A 199 64.95 -29.57 -42.32
C VAL A 199 64.99 -28.39 -43.30
N VAL A 200 64.19 -27.35 -43.07
CA VAL A 200 64.15 -26.15 -43.94
C VAL A 200 65.50 -25.42 -43.92
N ILE A 201 66.09 -25.20 -42.75
CA ILE A 201 67.39 -24.53 -42.61
C ILE A 201 68.48 -25.36 -43.30
N GLN A 202 68.51 -26.68 -43.08
CA GLN A 202 69.48 -27.57 -43.72
C GLN A 202 69.34 -27.54 -45.26
N ALA A 203 68.11 -27.60 -45.78
CA ALA A 203 67.85 -27.52 -47.22
C ALA A 203 68.27 -26.17 -47.82
N ALA A 204 67.92 -25.05 -47.16
CA ALA A 204 68.31 -23.71 -47.57
C ALA A 204 69.83 -23.54 -47.59
N THR A 205 70.51 -24.07 -46.57
CA THR A 205 71.98 -24.03 -46.47
C THR A 205 72.63 -24.83 -47.60
N ARG A 206 72.16 -26.06 -47.85
CA ARG A 206 72.65 -26.89 -48.98
C ARG A 206 72.46 -26.19 -50.33
N SER A 207 71.27 -25.62 -50.56
CA SER A 207 70.97 -24.86 -51.77
C SER A 207 71.83 -23.60 -51.91
N PHE A 208 72.06 -22.87 -50.83
CA PHE A 208 72.93 -21.69 -50.81
C PHE A 208 74.38 -22.07 -51.15
N LEU A 209 74.91 -23.16 -50.57
CA LEU A 209 76.26 -23.63 -50.85
C LEU A 209 76.40 -24.06 -52.31
N ALA A 210 75.45 -24.85 -52.84
CA ALA A 210 75.41 -25.26 -54.24
C ALA A 210 75.31 -24.05 -55.19
N SER A 211 74.38 -23.13 -54.92
CA SER A 211 74.19 -21.89 -55.68
C SER A 211 75.43 -20.99 -55.62
N SER A 212 76.12 -20.93 -54.48
CA SER A 212 77.34 -20.13 -54.33
C SER A 212 78.52 -20.77 -55.07
N ARG A 213 78.64 -22.10 -55.08
CA ARG A 213 79.60 -22.82 -55.93
C ARG A 213 79.31 -22.58 -57.41
N HIS A 214 78.06 -22.73 -57.84
CA HIS A 214 77.65 -22.46 -59.22
C HIS A 214 77.89 -20.99 -59.60
N ARG A 215 77.54 -20.03 -58.74
CA ARG A 215 77.82 -18.59 -58.97
C ARG A 215 79.31 -18.31 -59.07
N ARG A 216 80.17 -18.93 -58.27
CA ARG A 216 81.63 -18.80 -58.40
C ARG A 216 82.11 -19.32 -59.75
N LEU A 217 81.75 -20.56 -60.10
CA LEU A 217 82.09 -21.16 -61.41
C LEU A 217 81.58 -20.31 -62.57
N ARG A 218 80.33 -19.87 -62.52
CA ARG A 218 79.72 -19.00 -63.52
C ARG A 218 80.38 -17.62 -63.56
N ARG A 219 80.74 -17.01 -62.43
CA ARG A 219 81.48 -15.74 -62.39
C ARG A 219 82.84 -15.90 -63.06
N SER A 220 83.59 -16.96 -62.77
CA SER A 220 84.85 -17.25 -63.45
C SER A 220 84.64 -17.43 -64.95
N ALA A 221 83.68 -18.26 -65.35
CA ALA A 221 83.34 -18.48 -66.76
C ALA A 221 82.88 -17.19 -67.46
N VAL A 222 82.03 -16.38 -66.83
CA VAL A 222 81.57 -15.09 -67.36
C VAL A 222 82.70 -14.07 -67.39
N CYS A 223 83.60 -14.02 -66.42
CA CYS A 223 84.77 -13.13 -66.47
C CYS A 223 85.66 -13.48 -67.66
N ILE A 224 85.92 -14.76 -67.88
CA ILE A 224 86.65 -15.25 -69.06
C ILE A 224 85.88 -14.88 -70.34
N GLN A 225 84.60 -15.22 -70.42
CA GLN A 225 83.74 -14.93 -71.57
C GLN A 225 83.56 -13.43 -71.82
N ALA A 226 83.46 -12.59 -70.79
CA ALA A 226 83.26 -11.14 -70.90
C ALA A 226 84.56 -10.39 -71.12
N ARG A 227 85.69 -10.91 -70.62
CA ARG A 227 87.02 -10.45 -71.07
C ARG A 227 87.14 -10.73 -72.56
N TRP A 228 86.81 -11.93 -73.01
CA TRP A 228 86.84 -12.30 -74.42
C TRP A 228 85.83 -11.51 -75.28
N ARG A 229 84.54 -11.47 -74.91
CA ARG A 229 83.48 -10.71 -75.60
C ARG A 229 83.71 -9.21 -75.51
N GLY A 230 84.21 -8.70 -74.39
CA GLY A 230 84.58 -7.30 -74.20
C GLY A 230 85.82 -6.92 -75.01
N LEU A 231 86.78 -7.83 -75.21
CA LEU A 231 87.87 -7.67 -76.17
C LEU A 231 87.31 -7.62 -77.59
N ARG A 232 86.37 -8.52 -77.91
CA ARG A 232 85.68 -8.61 -79.20
C ARG A 232 84.79 -7.40 -79.51
N GLN A 233 84.10 -6.84 -78.52
CA GLN A 233 83.17 -5.71 -78.64
C GLN A 233 83.88 -4.35 -78.55
N ARG A 234 84.91 -4.20 -77.70
CA ARG A 234 85.76 -3.00 -77.72
C ARG A 234 86.60 -2.89 -79.00
N ARG A 235 86.82 -4.02 -79.69
CA ARG A 235 87.29 -4.07 -81.08
C ARG A 235 86.23 -3.70 -82.13
N ARG A 236 84.94 -3.60 -81.78
CA ARG A 236 83.83 -3.39 -82.74
C ARG A 236 82.96 -2.14 -82.51
N ALA A 237 82.83 -1.56 -81.31
CA ALA A 237 81.99 -0.36 -81.10
C ALA A 237 82.24 0.34 -79.74
N GLY A 238 82.16 1.69 -79.74
CA GLY A 238 82.21 2.57 -78.57
C GLY A 238 80.94 2.58 -77.70
N LYS A 239 81.08 3.09 -76.46
CA LYS A 239 80.11 3.24 -75.33
C LYS A 239 78.78 3.95 -75.73
N PRO A 240 77.60 3.82 -75.02
CA PRO A 240 77.43 4.26 -73.61
C PRO A 240 76.28 3.66 -72.75
N ALA A 241 76.27 4.08 -71.47
CA ALA A 241 75.49 3.61 -70.34
C ALA A 241 74.51 4.69 -69.79
N ALA A 242 73.53 5.13 -70.58
CA ALA A 242 72.58 6.20 -70.18
C ALA A 242 71.18 5.70 -69.74
N ALA A 243 70.88 4.39 -69.80
CA ALA A 243 69.53 3.86 -69.57
C ALA A 243 69.21 3.46 -68.11
N ALA A 244 70.21 3.35 -67.23
CA ALA A 244 70.03 2.77 -65.88
C ALA A 244 69.47 3.76 -64.83
N ALA A 245 69.64 5.07 -65.02
CA ALA A 245 69.27 6.08 -64.02
C ALA A 245 67.74 6.29 -63.85
N ARG A 246 66.91 5.90 -64.84
CA ARG A 246 65.47 6.18 -64.82
C ARG A 246 64.62 5.24 -63.95
N ARG A 247 65.18 4.14 -63.43
CA ARG A 247 64.41 3.12 -62.69
C ARG A 247 64.31 3.34 -61.18
N ILE A 248 65.15 4.21 -60.61
CA ILE A 248 65.30 4.34 -59.15
C ILE A 248 64.28 5.31 -58.53
N VAL A 249 63.73 6.26 -59.30
CA VAL A 249 62.84 7.32 -58.77
C VAL A 249 61.41 6.84 -58.50
N LYS A 250 60.95 5.73 -59.09
CA LYS A 250 59.53 5.30 -59.02
C LYS A 250 59.16 4.49 -57.76
N ALA A 251 60.11 4.11 -56.91
CA ALA A 251 59.90 3.14 -55.83
C ALA A 251 59.65 3.76 -54.43
N LEU A 252 59.70 5.08 -54.27
CA LEU A 252 59.71 5.75 -52.95
C LEU A 252 58.36 6.37 -52.49
N GLN A 253 57.23 6.08 -53.14
CA GLN A 253 55.94 6.78 -52.92
C GLN A 253 54.75 5.91 -52.43
N LEU A 254 54.89 5.01 -51.45
CA LEU A 254 53.71 4.31 -50.87
C LEU A 254 53.64 4.41 -49.34
N GLU A 255 52.63 5.19 -48.92
CA GLU A 255 52.37 5.78 -47.61
C GLU A 255 51.71 4.86 -46.56
N VAL A 256 51.87 5.27 -45.29
CA VAL A 256 51.21 4.78 -44.08
C VAL A 256 49.76 5.30 -44.01
N ARG A 257 48.77 4.44 -43.72
CA ARG A 257 47.34 4.79 -43.72
C ARG A 257 46.89 5.53 -42.43
N PRO A 258 46.21 6.69 -42.51
CA PRO A 258 45.82 7.53 -41.37
C PRO A 258 44.56 7.10 -40.55
N GLN A 259 43.89 5.99 -40.90
CA GLN A 259 42.62 5.56 -40.27
C GLN A 259 42.76 4.77 -38.94
N ALA A 260 43.98 4.52 -38.47
CA ALA A 260 44.25 3.63 -37.32
C ALA A 260 44.35 4.32 -35.94
N THR A 261 44.13 5.64 -35.86
CA THR A 261 44.26 6.39 -34.60
C THR A 261 42.90 6.69 -33.96
N LEU A 262 42.85 6.69 -32.61
CA LEU A 262 41.62 7.01 -31.86
C LEU A 262 41.10 8.42 -32.14
N ALA A 263 41.99 9.38 -32.39
CA ALA A 263 41.63 10.75 -32.75
C ALA A 263 40.93 10.82 -34.13
N ALA A 264 41.47 10.12 -35.15
CA ALA A 264 40.86 10.05 -36.48
C ALA A 264 39.49 9.35 -36.44
N ARG A 265 39.33 8.31 -35.61
CA ARG A 265 38.04 7.63 -35.40
C ARG A 265 37.00 8.53 -34.71
N THR A 266 37.42 9.31 -33.72
CA THR A 266 36.54 10.27 -33.02
C THR A 266 36.05 11.36 -33.98
N ALA A 267 36.96 11.93 -34.77
CA ALA A 267 36.63 12.93 -35.78
C ALA A 267 35.69 12.38 -36.87
N ALA A 268 35.96 11.18 -37.38
CA ALA A 268 35.11 10.52 -38.38
C ALA A 268 33.71 10.18 -37.84
N ALA A 269 33.61 9.73 -36.58
CA ALA A 269 32.33 9.43 -35.95
C ALA A 269 31.47 10.70 -35.73
N VAL A 270 32.06 11.81 -35.27
CA VAL A 270 31.35 13.09 -35.14
C VAL A 270 30.91 13.62 -36.50
N HIS A 271 31.78 13.56 -37.50
CA HIS A 271 31.42 13.94 -38.87
C HIS A 271 30.26 13.09 -39.41
N THR A 272 30.24 11.79 -39.11
CA THR A 272 29.14 10.89 -39.51
C THR A 272 27.83 11.27 -38.81
N LEU A 273 27.86 11.66 -37.53
CA LEU A 273 26.68 12.14 -36.80
C LEU A 273 26.12 13.46 -37.34
N GLN A 274 26.95 14.31 -37.93
CA GLN A 274 26.50 15.58 -38.50
C GLN A 274 25.97 15.46 -39.92
N GLN A 275 26.37 14.41 -40.66
CA GLN A 275 26.10 14.27 -42.09
C GLN A 275 25.14 13.11 -42.44
N SER A 276 24.97 12.13 -41.57
CA SER A 276 24.21 10.91 -41.89
C SER A 276 22.74 10.97 -41.46
N PHE A 277 21.82 10.62 -42.36
CA PHE A 277 20.39 10.48 -42.05
C PHE A 277 20.00 9.02 -41.80
N HIS A 278 20.94 8.08 -41.94
CA HIS A 278 20.70 6.65 -41.81
C HIS A 278 20.97 6.16 -40.38
N LEU A 279 19.91 5.67 -39.72
CA LEU A 279 19.97 5.20 -38.32
C LEU A 279 21.08 4.16 -38.08
N SER A 280 21.36 3.26 -39.02
CA SER A 280 22.43 2.25 -38.87
C SER A 280 23.83 2.84 -38.83
N GLN A 281 24.09 3.90 -39.61
CA GLN A 281 25.36 4.62 -39.62
C GLN A 281 25.50 5.46 -38.35
N VAL A 282 24.41 6.12 -37.92
CA VAL A 282 24.33 6.85 -36.66
C VAL A 282 24.62 5.93 -35.47
N MET A 283 23.99 4.75 -35.41
CA MET A 283 24.24 3.76 -34.35
C MET A 283 25.69 3.27 -34.32
N ALA A 284 26.27 2.97 -35.49
CA ALA A 284 27.68 2.54 -35.56
C ALA A 284 28.63 3.66 -35.12
N ALA A 285 28.38 4.90 -35.55
CA ALA A 285 29.17 6.06 -35.18
C ALA A 285 29.07 6.36 -33.68
N VAL A 286 27.86 6.36 -33.09
CA VAL A 286 27.67 6.57 -31.65
C VAL A 286 28.35 5.49 -30.82
N LYS A 287 28.29 4.22 -31.25
CA LYS A 287 28.95 3.11 -30.56
C LYS A 287 30.48 3.21 -30.59
N ASP A 288 31.05 3.56 -31.74
CA ASP A 288 32.50 3.81 -31.87
C ASP A 288 32.93 5.02 -31.03
N LEU A 289 32.11 6.06 -31.01
CA LEU A 289 32.34 7.29 -30.25
C LEU A 289 32.27 7.06 -28.74
N GLN A 290 31.30 6.26 -28.27
CA GLN A 290 31.20 5.83 -26.88
C GLN A 290 32.52 5.19 -26.41
N HIS A 291 33.10 4.27 -27.20
CA HIS A 291 34.38 3.64 -26.88
C HIS A 291 35.54 4.64 -26.88
N CYS A 292 35.60 5.55 -27.86
CA CYS A 292 36.66 6.55 -27.95
C CYS A 292 36.63 7.54 -26.77
N VAL A 293 35.45 8.01 -26.39
CA VAL A 293 35.22 8.96 -25.28
C VAL A 293 35.45 8.30 -23.92
N TYR A 294 35.12 7.00 -23.79
CA TYR A 294 35.40 6.22 -22.59
C TYR A 294 36.91 6.00 -22.38
N LEU A 295 37.66 5.63 -23.43
CA LEU A 295 39.07 5.23 -23.34
C LEU A 295 40.06 6.39 -23.24
N SER A 296 39.74 7.56 -23.79
CA SER A 296 40.69 8.68 -23.88
C SER A 296 40.10 9.99 -23.39
N SER A 297 40.89 10.73 -22.62
CA SER A 297 40.47 12.05 -22.13
C SER A 297 40.36 13.06 -23.27
N ALA A 298 41.39 13.10 -24.12
CA ALA A 298 41.50 13.97 -25.29
C ALA A 298 40.41 13.72 -26.34
N CYS A 299 39.95 12.47 -26.51
CA CYS A 299 38.85 12.17 -27.42
C CYS A 299 37.51 12.75 -26.93
N ALA A 300 37.28 12.83 -25.61
CA ALA A 300 36.09 13.47 -25.08
C ALA A 300 36.12 14.99 -25.23
N GLU A 301 37.30 15.61 -25.11
CA GLU A 301 37.51 17.03 -25.38
C GLU A 301 37.23 17.34 -26.85
N ALA A 302 37.82 16.56 -27.76
CA ALA A 302 37.60 16.68 -29.20
C ALA A 302 36.12 16.47 -29.60
N PHE A 303 35.44 15.51 -28.95
CA PHE A 303 34.01 15.28 -29.14
C PHE A 303 33.16 16.49 -28.68
N ALA A 304 33.47 17.04 -27.51
CA ALA A 304 32.76 18.20 -26.96
C ALA A 304 33.00 19.46 -27.80
N SER A 305 34.25 19.72 -28.23
CA SER A 305 34.61 20.88 -29.04
C SER A 305 34.06 20.83 -30.46
N ALA A 306 33.88 19.62 -31.02
CA ALA A 306 33.33 19.43 -32.36
C ALA A 306 31.79 19.46 -32.42
N GLY A 307 31.11 19.84 -31.32
CA GLY A 307 29.65 19.90 -31.27
C GLY A 307 28.98 18.54 -31.21
N GLY A 308 29.72 17.47 -30.91
CA GLY A 308 29.18 16.11 -30.89
C GLY A 308 28.09 15.90 -29.83
N ALA A 309 28.11 16.67 -28.72
CA ALA A 309 27.08 16.61 -27.69
C ALA A 309 25.70 17.00 -28.25
N SER A 310 25.62 18.10 -29.00
CA SER A 310 24.38 18.54 -29.66
C SER A 310 23.91 17.56 -30.74
N SER A 311 24.84 16.97 -31.50
CA SER A 311 24.50 15.94 -32.49
C SER A 311 23.90 14.69 -31.83
N ILE A 312 24.40 14.26 -30.66
CA ILE A 312 23.77 13.14 -29.93
C ILE A 312 22.39 13.55 -29.40
N VAL A 313 22.24 14.74 -28.80
CA VAL A 313 20.96 15.27 -28.29
C VAL A 313 19.89 15.28 -29.38
N HIS A 314 20.24 15.70 -30.60
CA HIS A 314 19.36 15.68 -31.78
C HIS A 314 18.75 14.31 -32.05
N TYR A 315 19.57 13.25 -32.13
CA TYR A 315 19.05 11.90 -32.39
C TYR A 315 18.32 11.30 -31.18
N LEU A 316 18.75 11.61 -29.95
CA LEU A 316 18.10 11.10 -28.74
C LEU A 316 16.67 11.62 -28.60
N ARG A 317 16.38 12.86 -29.05
CA ARG A 317 15.04 13.45 -29.05
C ARG A 317 14.02 12.63 -29.84
N SER A 318 14.44 12.04 -30.96
CA SER A 318 13.57 11.26 -31.85
C SER A 318 13.51 9.77 -31.50
N CYS A 319 14.15 9.35 -30.40
CA CYS A 319 14.18 7.95 -30.02
C CYS A 319 12.86 7.44 -29.43
N ASN A 320 12.51 6.20 -29.79
CA ASN A 320 11.32 5.51 -29.29
C ASN A 320 11.69 4.16 -28.63
N ARG A 321 10.66 3.40 -28.23
CA ARG A 321 10.83 2.12 -27.52
C ARG A 321 11.24 0.93 -28.41
N SER A 322 11.46 1.12 -29.70
CA SER A 322 11.90 0.03 -30.59
C SER A 322 13.35 -0.38 -30.31
N ALA A 323 13.69 -1.64 -30.61
CA ALA A 323 15.02 -2.20 -30.36
C ALA A 323 16.21 -1.35 -30.89
N PRO A 324 16.20 -0.83 -32.14
CA PRO A 324 17.33 -0.02 -32.64
C PRO A 324 17.45 1.34 -31.93
N HIS A 325 16.32 2.01 -31.65
CA HIS A 325 16.31 3.27 -30.93
C HIS A 325 16.72 3.10 -29.45
N MET A 326 16.34 2.01 -28.80
CA MET A 326 16.82 1.70 -27.45
C MET A 326 18.33 1.41 -27.43
N GLY A 327 18.88 0.81 -28.48
CA GLY A 327 20.33 0.65 -28.65
C GLY A 327 21.04 2.00 -28.76
N LEU A 328 20.51 2.89 -29.61
CA LEU A 328 21.02 4.25 -29.77
C LEU A 328 20.93 5.07 -28.46
N LEU A 329 19.82 4.96 -27.72
CA LEU A 329 19.65 5.60 -26.41
C LEU A 329 20.74 5.15 -25.42
N LYS A 330 21.03 3.84 -25.35
CA LYS A 330 22.05 3.32 -24.43
C LYS A 330 23.45 3.83 -24.78
N ASP A 331 23.87 3.67 -26.04
CA ASP A 331 25.22 4.05 -26.47
C ASP A 331 25.39 5.58 -26.42
N GLY A 332 24.35 6.34 -26.80
CA GLY A 332 24.34 7.81 -26.78
C GLY A 332 24.34 8.40 -25.37
N LEU A 333 23.52 7.90 -24.45
CA LEU A 333 23.52 8.33 -23.06
C LEU A 333 24.81 7.92 -22.33
N SER A 334 25.39 6.77 -22.67
CA SER A 334 26.69 6.37 -22.14
C SER A 334 27.79 7.33 -22.60
N ALA A 335 27.84 7.67 -23.90
CA ALA A 335 28.79 8.63 -24.43
C ALA A 335 28.65 10.02 -23.77
N LEU A 336 27.44 10.57 -23.70
CA LEU A 336 27.17 11.84 -23.02
C LEU A 336 27.49 11.78 -21.52
N GLY A 337 27.17 10.67 -20.85
CA GLY A 337 27.44 10.44 -19.44
C GLY A 337 28.94 10.44 -19.10
N HIS A 338 29.78 9.86 -19.96
CA HIS A 338 31.24 9.89 -19.78
C HIS A 338 31.81 11.31 -19.87
N VAL A 339 31.20 12.18 -20.68
CA VAL A 339 31.58 13.59 -20.80
C VAL A 339 31.02 14.42 -19.64
N ALA A 340 29.76 14.21 -19.28
CA ALA A 340 29.06 14.95 -18.21
C ALA A 340 29.67 14.73 -16.82
N ARG A 341 30.25 13.55 -16.56
CA ARG A 341 30.96 13.28 -15.29
C ARG A 341 32.28 14.05 -15.15
N ARG A 342 32.84 14.56 -16.25
CA ARG A 342 34.09 15.34 -16.22
C ARG A 342 33.74 16.81 -16.05
N ARG A 343 34.13 17.37 -14.92
CA ARG A 343 33.74 18.73 -14.51
C ARG A 343 34.08 19.80 -15.56
N SER A 344 35.19 19.65 -16.29
CA SER A 344 35.61 20.55 -17.37
C SER A 344 34.75 20.49 -18.64
N LEU A 345 34.11 19.35 -18.93
CA LEU A 345 33.33 19.13 -20.17
C LEU A 345 31.82 19.10 -19.94
N ALA A 346 31.38 19.03 -18.70
CA ALA A 346 29.97 19.16 -18.33
C ALA A 346 29.28 20.43 -18.89
N PRO A 347 29.94 21.60 -19.05
CA PRO A 347 29.30 22.77 -19.67
C PRO A 347 28.89 22.53 -21.13
N ALA A 348 29.70 21.78 -21.89
CA ALA A 348 29.39 21.45 -23.29
C ALA A 348 28.19 20.51 -23.42
N VAL A 349 27.96 19.64 -22.42
CA VAL A 349 26.76 18.79 -22.38
C VAL A 349 25.53 19.57 -21.93
N TYR A 350 25.67 20.53 -21.02
CA TYR A 350 24.56 21.39 -20.61
C TYR A 350 24.09 22.33 -21.73
N ALA A 351 25.05 22.96 -22.43
CA ALA A 351 24.78 23.83 -23.58
C ALA A 351 24.35 23.07 -24.84
N ALA A 352 24.33 21.73 -24.81
CA ALA A 352 23.81 20.93 -25.91
C ALA A 352 22.28 21.07 -25.95
N GLU A 353 21.82 21.83 -26.94
CA GLU A 353 20.42 22.08 -27.22
C GLU A 353 20.12 21.66 -28.67
N ASP A 354 18.96 21.06 -28.88
CA ASP A 354 18.42 20.85 -30.22
C ASP A 354 16.95 21.30 -30.28
N ALA A 355 16.68 22.25 -31.17
CA ALA A 355 15.36 22.82 -31.43
C ALA A 355 14.57 23.17 -30.14
N GLY A 356 15.17 23.98 -29.27
CA GLY A 356 14.52 24.52 -28.05
C GLY A 356 14.52 23.58 -26.84
N VAL A 357 15.08 22.37 -26.96
CA VAL A 357 15.10 21.38 -25.88
C VAL A 357 16.52 21.27 -25.34
N ASP A 358 16.71 21.78 -24.12
CA ASP A 358 17.96 21.67 -23.38
C ASP A 358 18.21 20.22 -22.90
N CYS A 359 19.47 19.89 -22.67
CA CYS A 359 19.86 18.56 -22.21
C CYS A 359 19.10 18.11 -20.93
N PRO A 360 18.89 18.97 -19.91
CA PRO A 360 18.11 18.60 -18.72
C PRO A 360 16.65 18.21 -19.01
N SER A 361 15.94 18.96 -19.85
CA SER A 361 14.56 18.62 -20.23
C SER A 361 14.49 17.35 -21.06
N LEU A 362 15.47 17.13 -21.96
CA LEU A 362 15.55 15.89 -22.72
C LEU A 362 15.77 14.69 -21.79
N MET A 363 16.67 14.79 -20.80
CA MET A 363 16.89 13.71 -19.84
C MET A 363 15.62 13.41 -19.04
N ALA A 364 14.89 14.44 -18.59
CA ALA A 364 13.60 14.26 -17.91
C ALA A 364 12.55 13.56 -18.79
N ALA A 365 12.47 13.94 -20.07
CA ALA A 365 11.57 13.31 -21.04
C ALA A 365 11.93 11.84 -21.33
N ILE A 366 13.22 11.54 -21.52
CA ILE A 366 13.70 10.16 -21.75
C ILE A 366 13.41 9.28 -20.52
N MET A 367 13.58 9.80 -19.31
CA MET A 367 13.23 9.08 -18.08
C MET A 367 11.74 8.75 -17.98
N LEU A 368 10.86 9.68 -18.38
CA LEU A 368 9.40 9.42 -18.46
C LEU A 368 9.08 8.34 -19.51
N GLN A 369 9.72 8.39 -20.67
CA GLN A 369 9.50 7.46 -21.77
C GLN A 369 10.02 6.03 -21.48
N SER A 370 11.16 5.93 -20.77
CA SER A 370 11.91 4.68 -20.55
C SER A 370 11.89 4.20 -19.08
N ARG A 371 10.76 4.41 -18.37
CA ARG A 371 10.55 4.06 -16.95
C ARG A 371 10.86 2.61 -16.54
N ASP A 372 10.81 1.70 -17.50
CA ASP A 372 10.98 0.26 -17.28
C ASP A 372 12.40 -0.24 -17.64
N ASN A 373 13.25 0.62 -18.20
CA ASN A 373 14.63 0.30 -18.55
C ASN A 373 15.61 0.99 -17.58
N GLU A 374 16.07 0.23 -16.57
CA GLU A 374 16.96 0.75 -15.51
C GLU A 374 18.24 1.38 -16.07
N GLU A 375 18.86 0.77 -17.09
CA GLU A 375 20.14 1.23 -17.66
C GLU A 375 20.02 2.62 -18.30
N VAL A 376 18.97 2.83 -19.12
CA VAL A 376 18.68 4.11 -19.77
C VAL A 376 18.33 5.16 -18.72
N TYR A 377 17.49 4.79 -17.76
CA TYR A 377 17.03 5.69 -16.69
C TYR A 377 18.18 6.15 -15.79
N MET A 378 19.05 5.22 -15.36
CA MET A 378 20.23 5.54 -14.55
C MET A 378 21.28 6.35 -15.32
N SER A 379 21.44 6.09 -16.62
CA SER A 379 22.35 6.88 -17.47
C SER A 379 21.89 8.33 -17.62
N ALA A 380 20.59 8.55 -17.81
CA ALA A 380 19.99 9.89 -17.84
C ALA A 380 20.13 10.63 -16.49
N MET A 381 19.91 9.95 -15.35
CA MET A 381 20.16 10.54 -14.03
C MET A 381 21.63 10.87 -13.79
N ALA A 382 22.56 10.03 -14.25
CA ALA A 382 23.99 10.31 -14.11
C ALA A 382 24.42 11.56 -14.89
N ILE A 383 23.82 11.80 -16.06
CA ILE A 383 24.04 13.03 -16.84
C ILE A 383 23.49 14.24 -16.08
N LEU A 384 22.25 14.17 -15.60
CA LEU A 384 21.62 15.23 -14.82
C LEU A 384 22.42 15.56 -13.55
N LEU A 385 22.90 14.55 -12.83
CA LEU A 385 23.73 14.75 -11.64
C LEU A 385 25.06 15.44 -11.98
N GLY A 386 25.69 15.09 -13.10
CA GLY A 386 26.90 15.76 -13.59
C GLY A 386 26.67 17.23 -14.00
N VAL A 387 25.49 17.52 -14.55
CA VAL A 387 25.07 18.89 -14.89
C VAL A 387 24.80 19.71 -13.63
N VAL A 388 24.00 19.19 -12.70
CA VAL A 388 23.57 19.86 -11.45
C VAL A 388 24.71 19.95 -10.41
N GLY A 389 25.79 19.18 -10.55
CA GLY A 389 26.98 19.28 -9.69
C GLY A 389 27.73 20.63 -9.74
N CYS A 390 27.31 21.58 -10.58
CA CYS A 390 27.76 22.97 -10.56
C CYS A 390 26.61 23.89 -10.10
N PRO A 391 26.82 24.74 -9.07
CA PRO A 391 25.75 25.56 -8.49
C PRO A 391 25.09 26.51 -9.49
N GLU A 392 25.84 27.06 -10.45
CA GLU A 392 25.30 27.94 -11.50
C GLU A 392 24.31 27.21 -12.42
N ARG A 393 24.69 26.01 -12.89
CA ARG A 393 23.80 25.19 -13.74
C ARG A 393 22.64 24.62 -12.95
N ALA A 394 22.84 24.29 -11.67
CA ALA A 394 21.78 23.89 -10.78
C ALA A 394 20.72 25.00 -10.65
N ALA A 395 21.16 26.26 -10.51
CA ALA A 395 20.24 27.42 -10.50
C ALA A 395 19.50 27.59 -11.84
N CYS A 396 20.16 27.36 -12.98
CA CYS A 396 19.49 27.41 -14.28
C CYS A 396 18.46 26.28 -14.46
N VAL A 397 18.75 25.07 -13.96
CA VAL A 397 17.76 23.97 -13.91
C VAL A 397 16.60 24.32 -12.98
N ALA A 398 16.86 24.99 -11.85
CA ALA A 398 15.82 25.48 -10.94
C ALA A 398 14.88 26.50 -11.62
N ALA A 399 15.42 27.35 -12.48
CA ALA A 399 14.64 28.34 -13.23
C ALA A 399 13.72 27.69 -14.28
N ASN A 400 14.03 26.49 -14.76
CA ASN A 400 13.17 25.76 -15.70
C ASN A 400 12.07 24.99 -14.95
N ALA A 401 10.98 25.71 -14.64
CA ALA A 401 9.84 25.17 -13.88
C ALA A 401 9.21 23.91 -14.51
N GLN A 402 9.31 23.74 -15.84
CA GLN A 402 8.78 22.57 -16.53
C GLN A 402 9.62 21.32 -16.25
N THR A 403 10.95 21.43 -16.33
CA THR A 403 11.87 20.33 -16.02
C THR A 403 11.76 19.93 -14.55
N VAL A 404 11.66 20.92 -13.65
CA VAL A 404 11.47 20.68 -12.21
C VAL A 404 10.18 19.89 -11.95
N LYS A 405 9.05 20.33 -12.51
CA LYS A 405 7.77 19.61 -12.38
C LYS A 405 7.86 18.19 -12.93
N GLN A 406 8.57 17.97 -14.03
CA GLN A 406 8.78 16.63 -14.59
C GLN A 406 9.59 15.75 -13.63
N LEU A 407 10.66 16.27 -13.02
CA LEU A 407 11.47 15.54 -12.04
C LEU A 407 10.68 15.22 -10.75
N GLU A 408 9.86 16.15 -10.26
CA GLU A 408 8.97 15.89 -9.11
C GLU A 408 7.92 14.82 -9.43
N SER A 409 7.33 14.87 -10.64
CA SER A 409 6.36 13.87 -11.10
C SER A 409 6.98 12.47 -11.22
N LEU A 410 8.24 12.41 -11.67
CA LEU A 410 9.03 11.18 -11.69
C LEU A 410 9.25 10.63 -10.28
N GLY A 411 9.50 11.51 -9.30
CA GLY A 411 9.63 11.13 -7.89
C GLY A 411 8.36 10.49 -7.36
N GLN A 412 7.21 11.13 -7.57
CA GLN A 412 5.91 10.57 -7.16
C GLN A 412 5.61 9.23 -7.85
N LEU A 413 5.97 9.09 -9.12
CA LEU A 413 5.79 7.85 -9.88
C LEU A 413 6.67 6.72 -9.33
N LEU A 414 7.91 7.02 -8.96
CA LEU A 414 8.82 6.04 -8.33
C LEU A 414 8.35 5.62 -6.93
N ILE A 415 7.82 6.55 -6.12
CA ILE A 415 7.22 6.24 -4.81
C ILE A 415 6.05 5.25 -5.00
N ARG A 416 5.13 5.53 -5.92
CA ARG A 416 4.01 4.63 -6.23
C ARG A 416 4.49 3.27 -6.74
N LYS A 417 5.51 3.25 -7.60
CA LYS A 417 6.11 2.01 -8.12
C LYS A 417 6.71 1.16 -6.97
N LEU A 418 7.40 1.80 -6.03
CA LEU A 418 7.97 1.14 -4.85
C LEU A 418 6.90 0.57 -3.92
N ASP A 419 5.84 1.33 -3.65
CA ASP A 419 4.71 0.87 -2.83
C ASP A 419 3.99 -0.33 -3.47
N MET A 420 3.75 -0.27 -4.79
CA MET A 420 3.14 -1.37 -5.55
C MET A 420 3.99 -2.64 -5.52
N GLU A 421 5.29 -2.56 -5.80
CA GLU A 421 6.20 -3.72 -5.77
C GLU A 421 6.36 -4.27 -4.35
N SER A 422 6.37 -3.41 -3.32
CA SER A 422 6.45 -3.83 -1.92
C SER A 422 5.18 -4.57 -1.48
N LYS A 423 3.99 -4.07 -1.83
CA LYS A 423 2.71 -4.74 -1.57
C LYS A 423 2.60 -6.07 -2.33
N TYR A 424 3.08 -6.11 -3.57
CA TYR A 424 3.11 -7.34 -4.37
C TYR A 424 4.03 -8.40 -3.75
N LEU A 425 5.22 -8.00 -3.30
CA LEU A 425 6.15 -8.88 -2.61
C LEU A 425 5.57 -9.44 -1.31
N ASN A 426 4.92 -8.61 -0.49
CA ASN A 426 4.25 -9.02 0.74
C ASN A 426 3.11 -10.03 0.47
N ARG A 427 2.37 -9.87 -0.63
CA ARG A 427 1.33 -10.83 -1.05
C ARG A 427 1.94 -12.18 -1.46
N LEU A 428 3.02 -12.16 -2.24
CA LEU A 428 3.73 -13.37 -2.65
C LEU A 428 4.31 -14.14 -1.46
N GLU A 429 4.77 -13.44 -0.42
CA GLU A 429 5.22 -14.05 0.84
C GLU A 429 4.07 -14.73 1.62
N GLY A 430 2.86 -14.16 1.59
CA GLY A 430 1.68 -14.71 2.27
C GLY A 430 1.04 -15.92 1.55
N GLU A 431 1.07 -15.94 0.22
CA GLU A 431 0.36 -16.93 -0.61
C GLU A 431 1.22 -18.13 -1.05
N LYS A 432 2.50 -18.23 -0.60
CA LYS A 432 3.49 -19.18 -1.13
C LYS A 432 3.63 -19.06 -2.67
N GLY A 433 3.80 -17.83 -3.15
CA GLY A 433 4.00 -17.54 -4.57
C GLY A 433 5.27 -18.18 -5.16
N SER A 434 5.36 -18.22 -6.50
CA SER A 434 6.53 -18.75 -7.23
C SER A 434 7.81 -17.96 -6.91
N ASP A 435 8.90 -18.68 -6.59
CA ASP A 435 10.23 -18.10 -6.35
C ASP A 435 10.72 -17.22 -7.52
N VAL A 436 10.27 -17.49 -8.75
CA VAL A 436 10.63 -16.71 -9.94
C VAL A 436 9.98 -15.33 -9.88
N SER A 437 8.68 -15.27 -9.57
CA SER A 437 7.93 -14.02 -9.44
C SER A 437 8.44 -13.18 -8.27
N ALA A 438 8.79 -13.82 -7.15
CA ALA A 438 9.38 -13.13 -6.00
C ALA A 438 10.75 -12.52 -6.34
N ARG A 439 11.60 -13.23 -7.10
CA ARG A 439 12.90 -12.71 -7.57
C ARG A 439 12.73 -11.55 -8.54
N GLU A 440 11.78 -11.62 -9.46
CA GLU A 440 11.54 -10.54 -10.42
C GLU A 440 11.01 -9.27 -9.75
N ALA A 441 10.01 -9.41 -8.86
CA ALA A 441 9.49 -8.32 -8.04
C ALA A 441 10.59 -7.68 -7.18
N THR A 442 11.46 -8.51 -6.59
CA THR A 442 12.63 -8.03 -5.84
C THR A 442 13.56 -7.17 -6.72
N ARG A 443 13.89 -7.62 -7.94
CA ARG A 443 14.76 -6.86 -8.85
C ARG A 443 14.13 -5.51 -9.20
N LYS A 444 12.84 -5.48 -9.52
CA LYS A 444 12.09 -4.25 -9.83
C LYS A 444 12.07 -3.29 -8.64
N MET A 445 11.85 -3.81 -7.42
CA MET A 445 11.90 -3.04 -6.20
C MET A 445 13.29 -2.43 -5.95
N VAL A 446 14.37 -3.22 -6.08
CA VAL A 446 15.75 -2.73 -5.88
C VAL A 446 16.12 -1.68 -6.93
N ALA A 447 15.78 -1.89 -8.20
CA ALA A 447 15.97 -0.92 -9.26
C ALA A 447 15.24 0.40 -8.94
N ALA A 448 13.96 0.32 -8.55
CA ALA A 448 13.17 1.50 -8.20
C ALA A 448 13.74 2.25 -6.98
N ARG A 449 14.34 1.54 -5.99
CA ARG A 449 15.02 2.17 -4.84
C ARG A 449 16.25 2.97 -5.29
N ARG A 450 17.10 2.38 -6.14
CA ARG A 450 18.28 3.07 -6.70
C ARG A 450 17.89 4.31 -7.49
N GLN A 451 16.83 4.19 -8.28
CA GLN A 451 16.29 5.30 -9.06
C GLN A 451 15.79 6.43 -8.15
N LEU A 452 15.05 6.09 -7.10
CA LEU A 452 14.51 7.07 -6.14
C LEU A 452 15.61 7.82 -5.40
N VAL A 453 16.64 7.10 -4.91
CA VAL A 453 17.78 7.72 -4.20
C VAL A 453 18.55 8.66 -5.12
N SER A 454 18.81 8.25 -6.36
CA SER A 454 19.52 9.09 -7.33
C SER A 454 18.72 10.34 -7.73
N LEU A 455 17.40 10.21 -7.89
CA LEU A 455 16.52 11.34 -8.18
C LEU A 455 16.44 12.32 -7.01
N HIS A 456 16.39 11.82 -5.77
CA HIS A 456 16.43 12.65 -4.56
C HIS A 456 17.75 13.43 -4.46
N GLN A 457 18.89 12.83 -4.82
CA GLN A 457 20.19 13.54 -4.88
C GLN A 457 20.17 14.68 -5.90
N ILE A 458 19.54 14.47 -7.06
CA ILE A 458 19.40 15.53 -8.09
C ILE A 458 18.53 16.67 -7.54
N LEU A 459 17.34 16.36 -7.01
CA LEU A 459 16.40 17.38 -6.51
C LEU A 459 16.94 18.15 -5.31
N SER A 460 17.71 17.50 -4.43
CA SER A 460 18.37 18.17 -3.29
C SER A 460 19.57 19.04 -3.70
N ALA A 461 20.17 18.79 -4.85
CA ALA A 461 21.26 19.60 -5.39
C ALA A 461 20.76 20.84 -6.17
N VAL A 462 19.46 20.92 -6.49
CA VAL A 462 18.87 22.08 -7.16
C VAL A 462 18.43 23.13 -6.13
N PRO A 463 18.97 24.36 -6.17
CA PRO A 463 18.67 25.39 -5.19
C PRO A 463 17.21 25.86 -5.27
N GLY A 464 16.57 26.11 -4.13
CA GLY A 464 15.20 26.63 -4.03
C GLY A 464 14.09 25.57 -4.13
N ILE A 465 14.44 24.31 -4.41
CA ILE A 465 13.49 23.19 -4.43
C ILE A 465 13.65 22.40 -3.14
N ALA A 466 12.63 22.42 -2.30
CA ALA A 466 12.52 21.47 -1.20
C ALA A 466 11.84 20.20 -1.72
N PRO A 467 12.55 19.06 -1.85
CA PRO A 467 11.90 17.81 -2.22
C PRO A 467 10.76 17.53 -1.25
N SER A 468 9.62 17.05 -1.76
CA SER A 468 8.44 16.80 -0.92
C SER A 468 8.80 15.90 0.27
N ARG A 469 8.16 16.14 1.42
CA ARG A 469 8.42 15.35 2.64
C ARG A 469 8.26 13.84 2.38
N GLU A 470 7.28 13.46 1.55
CA GLU A 470 7.06 12.08 1.13
C GLU A 470 8.24 11.52 0.33
N LEU A 471 8.81 12.30 -0.60
CA LEU A 471 9.97 11.90 -1.39
C LEU A 471 11.23 11.76 -0.53
N ALA A 472 11.44 12.69 0.41
CA ALA A 472 12.57 12.65 1.33
C ALA A 472 12.52 11.42 2.26
N VAL A 473 11.34 11.12 2.82
CA VAL A 473 11.12 9.93 3.65
C VAL A 473 11.32 8.66 2.85
N ALA A 474 10.69 8.54 1.67
CA ALA A 474 10.82 7.37 0.82
C ALA A 474 12.27 7.14 0.34
N ALA A 475 13.02 8.22 0.07
CA ALA A 475 14.43 8.13 -0.31
C ALA A 475 15.32 7.70 0.85
N ALA A 476 15.07 8.19 2.07
CA ALA A 476 15.77 7.77 3.28
C ALA A 476 15.53 6.28 3.58
N GLU A 477 14.27 5.83 3.53
CA GLU A 477 13.90 4.42 3.69
C GLU A 477 14.51 3.52 2.59
N ALA A 478 14.55 4.01 1.35
CA ALA A 478 15.18 3.31 0.23
C ALA A 478 16.70 3.17 0.43
N HIS A 479 17.35 4.20 0.98
CA HIS A 479 18.78 4.21 1.28
C HIS A 479 19.14 3.27 2.46
N GLU A 480 18.37 3.31 3.55
CA GLU A 480 18.57 2.39 4.70
C GLU A 480 18.26 0.94 4.32
N GLY A 481 17.21 0.72 3.53
CA GLY A 481 16.81 -0.61 3.04
C GLY A 481 17.82 -1.24 2.07
N LEU A 482 18.78 -0.48 1.53
CA LEU A 482 19.94 -1.00 0.79
C LEU A 482 21.09 -1.41 1.72
N ALA A 483 21.20 -0.81 2.91
CA ALA A 483 22.26 -1.05 3.89
C ALA A 483 21.93 -2.18 4.88
N HIS A 484 20.65 -2.36 5.24
CA HIS A 484 20.22 -3.45 6.10
C HIS A 484 19.98 -4.76 5.34
N ALA A 485 20.60 -5.85 5.81
CA ALA A 485 20.40 -7.18 5.25
C ALA A 485 18.91 -7.57 5.38
N PRO A 486 18.18 -7.74 4.27
CA PRO A 486 16.76 -8.05 4.34
C PRO A 486 16.55 -9.41 5.00
N ARG A 487 15.52 -9.51 5.85
CA ARG A 487 15.14 -10.76 6.54
C ARG A 487 14.72 -11.86 5.55
N ASN A 488 14.27 -11.48 4.36
CA ASN A 488 13.89 -12.40 3.29
C ASN A 488 15.12 -12.94 2.54
N THR A 489 15.30 -14.26 2.56
CA THR A 489 16.39 -14.99 1.90
C THR A 489 16.42 -14.79 0.38
N ILE A 490 15.27 -14.64 -0.27
CA ILE A 490 15.16 -14.39 -1.72
C ILE A 490 15.72 -13.01 -2.05
N VAL A 491 15.37 -12.00 -1.25
CA VAL A 491 15.89 -10.63 -1.41
C VAL A 491 17.40 -10.62 -1.21
N ARG A 492 17.90 -11.37 -0.22
CA ARG A 492 19.34 -11.52 0.05
C ARG A 492 20.10 -12.16 -1.11
N ASP A 493 19.54 -13.19 -1.74
CA ASP A 493 20.15 -13.88 -2.88
C ASP A 493 20.15 -13.03 -4.16
N VAL A 494 19.08 -12.28 -4.41
CA VAL A 494 19.02 -11.32 -5.51
C VAL A 494 20.04 -10.19 -5.32
N LEU A 495 20.13 -9.62 -4.11
CA LEU A 495 21.11 -8.58 -3.79
C LEU A 495 22.56 -9.08 -3.95
N LYS A 496 22.87 -10.31 -3.51
CA LYS A 496 24.18 -10.94 -3.76
C LYS A 496 24.49 -11.13 -5.25
N GLY A 497 23.47 -11.39 -6.06
CA GLY A 497 23.59 -11.51 -7.51
C GLY A 497 23.77 -10.17 -8.24
N MET A 498 23.26 -9.07 -7.68
CA MET A 498 23.34 -7.72 -8.26
C MET A 498 24.58 -6.91 -7.79
N GLN A 499 25.34 -7.41 -6.83
CA GLN A 499 26.61 -6.84 -6.35
C GLN A 499 27.85 -7.43 -7.06
N ARG A 500 27.64 -8.37 -7.99
CA ARG A 500 28.65 -8.85 -8.94
C ARG A 500 28.42 -8.16 -10.27
#